data_AF-A0A2A4UA53-F1
#
_entry.id   AF-A0A2A4UA53-F1
#
_cell.length_a   1.000
_cell.length_b   1.000
_cell.length_c   1.000
_cell.angle_alpha   90.00
_cell.angle_beta   90.00
_cell.angle_gamma   90.00
#
_symmetry.space_group_name_H-M   'P 1'
#
loop_
_entity.id
_entity.type
_entity.pdbx_description
1 polymer ?
#
loop_
_entity_poly.entity_id
_entity_poly.type
_entity_poly.pdbx_seq_one_letter_code
_entity_poly.pdbx_strand_id
1 'polypeptide(L)' 'MKELLIYGISACASLFILGYVVHIFIGGLVEPLTETIAIGAAVSTSASVMAWMVRDVLKTRKKR' A
#
# COMPACT_ATOMS: atom_id res chain seq x y z
N MET A 1 8.66 1.84 -20.19
CA MET A 1 9.53 1.87 -18.98
C MET A 1 9.21 3.07 -18.08
N LYS A 2 9.11 4.30 -18.62
CA LYS A 2 8.75 5.50 -17.83
C LYS A 2 7.45 5.35 -17.03
N GLU A 3 6.41 4.77 -17.64
CA GLU A 3 5.11 4.56 -16.97
C GLU A 3 5.21 3.59 -15.78
N LEU A 4 6.04 2.54 -15.88
CA LEU A 4 6.23 1.58 -14.79
C LEU A 4 6.88 2.25 -13.56
N LEU A 5 7.84 3.15 -13.81
CA LEU A 5 8.49 3.93 -12.75
C LEU A 5 7.50 4.91 -12.10
N ILE A 6 6.69 5.61 -12.89
CA ILE A 6 5.68 6.54 -12.37
C ILE A 6 4.66 5.81 -11.50
N TYR A 7 4.13 4.67 -11.96
CA TYR A 7 3.19 3.87 -11.18
C TYR A 7 3.82 3.24 -9.94
N GLY A 8 5.08 2.78 -10.05
CA GLY A 8 5.82 2.26 -8.90
C GLY A 8 6.03 3.32 -7.82
N ILE A 9 6.47 4.52 -8.21
CA ILE A 9 6.65 5.66 -7.29
C ILE A 9 5.33 6.07 -6.67
N SER A 10 4.26 6.16 -7.48
CA SER A 10 2.92 6.49 -6.97
C SER A 10 2.43 5.46 -5.97
N ALA A 11 2.62 4.16 -6.23
CA ALA A 11 2.23 3.09 -5.32
C ALA A 11 3.00 3.17 -4.00
N CYS A 12 4.31 3.39 -4.06
CA CYS A 12 5.14 3.61 -2.86
C CYS A 12 4.64 4.82 -2.06
N ALA A 13 4.42 5.96 -2.71
CA ALA A 13 3.92 7.17 -2.06
C ALA A 13 2.56 6.93 -1.39
N SER A 14 1.64 6.21 -2.06
CA SER A 14 0.34 5.85 -1.49
C SER A 14 0.47 4.95 -0.25
N LEU A 15 1.42 4.02 -0.20
CA LEU A 15 1.66 3.16 0.97
C LEU A 15 2.20 3.97 2.16
N PHE A 16 3.12 4.92 1.91
CA PHE A 16 3.61 5.82 2.97
C PHE A 16 2.50 6.72 3.51
N ILE A 17 1.69 7.30 2.61
CA ILE A 17 0.53 8.10 3.00
C ILE A 17 -0.44 7.27 3.83
N LEU A 18 -0.73 6.03 3.44
CA LEU A 18 -1.60 5.14 4.21
C LEU A 18 -1.06 4.87 5.62
N GLY A 19 0.23 4.55 5.75
CA GLY A 19 0.83 4.33 7.06
C GLY A 19 0.75 5.57 7.95
N TYR A 20 0.97 6.75 7.37
CA TYR A 20 0.83 8.03 8.06
C TYR A 20 -0.62 8.35 8.44
N VAL A 21 -1.59 8.03 7.58
CA VAL A 21 -3.02 8.18 7.88
C VAL A 21 -3.41 7.31 9.07
N VAL A 22 -2.96 6.05 9.11
CA VAL A 22 -3.20 5.17 10.26
C VAL A 22 -2.55 5.74 11.52
N HIS A 23 -1.30 6.21 11.43
CA HIS A 23 -0.62 6.89 12.53
C HIS A 23 -1.40 8.09 13.07
N ILE A 24 -1.91 8.99 12.23
CA ILE A 24 -2.73 10.12 12.70
C ILE A 24 -4.06 9.63 13.30
N PHE A 25 -4.64 8.58 12.74
CA PHE A 25 -5.97 8.11 13.13
C PHE A 25 -6.01 7.47 14.52
N ILE A 26 -5.00 6.66 14.87
CA ILE A 26 -4.92 5.95 16.16
C ILE A 26 -3.74 6.36 17.04
N GLY A 27 -2.87 7.24 16.56
CA GLY A 27 -1.67 7.67 17.26
C GLY A 27 -1.97 8.29 18.60
N GLY A 28 -1.34 7.77 19.66
CA GLY A 28 -1.58 8.21 21.03
C GLY A 28 -2.93 7.74 21.63
N LEU A 29 -3.77 7.04 20.87
CA LEU A 29 -5.00 6.39 21.37
C LEU A 29 -4.76 4.93 21.79
N VAL A 30 -3.67 4.32 21.32
CA VAL A 30 -3.31 2.92 21.60
C VAL A 30 -1.85 2.81 22.03
N GLU A 31 -1.47 1.67 22.61
CA GLU A 31 -0.07 1.39 22.93
C GLU A 31 0.82 1.41 21.67
N PRO A 32 2.10 1.84 21.78
CA PRO A 32 3.00 1.98 20.64
C PRO A 32 3.18 0.70 19.81
N LEU A 33 3.16 -0.46 20.48
CA LEU A 33 3.24 -1.76 19.82
C LEU A 33 2.00 -2.03 18.96
N THR A 34 0.81 -1.78 19.51
CA THR A 34 -0.47 -1.94 18.82
C THR A 34 -0.56 -1.01 17.61
N GLU A 35 -0.10 0.23 17.76
CA GLU A 35 -0.03 1.19 16.66
C GLU A 35 0.86 0.70 15.52
N THR A 36 2.06 0.22 15.85
CA THR A 36 3.03 -0.31 14.88
C THR A 36 2.47 -1.52 14.14
N ILE A 37 1.80 -2.44 14.86
CA ILE A 37 1.16 -3.61 14.28
C ILE A 37 0.02 -3.19 13.34
N ALA A 38 -0.81 -2.23 13.73
CA ALA A 38 -1.92 -1.75 12.92
C ALA A 38 -1.44 -1.09 11.62
N ILE A 39 -0.40 -0.23 11.71
CA ILE A 39 0.24 0.38 10.54
C ILE A 39 0.82 -0.71 9.63
N GLY A 40 1.57 -1.66 10.20
CA GLY A 40 2.17 -2.77 9.44
C GLY A 40 1.12 -3.65 8.75
N ALA A 41 0.03 -3.97 9.43
CA ALA A 41 -1.09 -4.74 8.89
C ALA A 41 -1.80 -4.00 7.75
N ALA A 42 -2.07 -2.70 7.91
CA ALA A 42 -2.69 -1.89 6.87
C ALA A 42 -1.82 -1.79 5.62
N VAL A 43 -0.55 -1.42 5.79
CA VAL A 43 0.41 -1.26 4.68
C VAL A 43 0.65 -2.59 3.95
N SER A 44 0.83 -3.70 4.67
CA SER A 44 1.04 -5.03 4.07
C SER A 44 -0.19 -5.53 3.31
N THR A 45 -1.39 -5.31 3.85
CA THR A 45 -2.66 -5.66 3.17
C THR A 45 -2.81 -4.87 1.88
N SER A 46 -2.63 -3.54 1.93
CA SER A 46 -2.72 -2.70 0.74
C SER A 46 -1.66 -3.02 -0.31
N ALA A 47 -0.42 -3.30 0.09
CA ALA A 47 0.64 -3.73 -0.82
C ALA A 47 0.28 -5.05 -1.53
N SER A 48 -0.30 -6.01 -0.80
CA SER A 48 -0.75 -7.29 -1.34
C SER A 48 -1.88 -7.11 -2.37
N VAL A 49 -2.85 -6.26 -2.07
CA VAL A 49 -3.95 -5.91 -2.99
C VAL A 49 -3.41 -5.24 -4.26
N MET A 50 -2.53 -4.25 -4.12
CA MET A 50 -1.91 -3.59 -5.27
C MET A 50 -1.13 -4.58 -6.15
N ALA A 51 -0.34 -5.48 -5.54
CA ALA A 51 0.39 -6.52 -6.28
C ALA A 51 -0.56 -7.47 -7.02
N TRP A 52 -1.69 -7.83 -6.42
CA TRP A 52 -2.72 -8.64 -7.07
C TRP A 52 -3.37 -7.90 -8.25
N MET A 53 -3.71 -6.62 -8.09
CA MET A 53 -4.24 -5.79 -9.18
C MET A 53 -3.25 -5.66 -10.34
N VAL A 54 -1.96 -5.49 -10.06
CA VAL A 54 -0.91 -5.46 -11.10
C VAL A 54 -0.89 -6.79 -11.86
N ARG A 55 -0.96 -7.93 -11.17
CA ARG A 55 -1.04 -9.25 -11.82
C ARG A 55 -2.27 -9.38 -12.70
N ASP A 56 -3.42 -8.88 -12.24
CA ASP A 56 -4.66 -8.92 -13.00
C ASP A 56 -4.60 -8.06 -14.27
N VAL A 57 -4.07 -6.84 -14.18
CA VAL A 57 -3.84 -5.97 -15.33
C VAL A 57 -2.92 -6.63 -16.36
N LEU A 58 -1.82 -7.27 -15.92
CA LEU A 58 -0.90 -7.96 -16.81
C LEU A 58 -1.55 -9.17 -17.50
N LYS A 59 -2.35 -9.95 -16.78
CA LYS A 59 -3.12 -11.07 -17.35
C LYS A 59 -4.15 -10.58 -18.38
N THR A 60 -4.89 -9.53 -18.05
CA THR A 60 -5.91 -8.96 -18.93
C THR A 60 -5.30 -8.37 -20.20
N ARG A 61 -4.14 -7.70 -20.09
CA ARG A 61 -3.39 -7.21 -21.27
C ARG A 61 -2.88 -8.32 -22.17
N LYS A 62 -2.54 -9.49 -21.64
CA LYS A 62 -2.07 -10.65 -22.44
C LYS A 62 -3.21 -11.35 -23.19
N LYS A 63 -4.45 -11.26 -22.68
CA LYS A 63 -5.63 -11.92 -23.25
C LYS A 63 -6.30 -11.10 -24.37
N ARG A 64 -5.94 -9.83 -24.49
CA ARG A 64 -6.45 -8.89 -25.50
C ARG A 64 -5.44 -8.76 -26.63
#